data_AF-A0A1H0P959-F1
#
_entry.id   AF-A0A1H0P959-F1
#
_cell.length_a   1.000
_cell.length_b   1.000
_cell.length_c   1.000
_cell.angle_alpha   90.00
_cell.angle_beta   90.00
_cell.angle_gamma   90.00
#
_symmetry.space_group_name_H-M   'P 1'
#
loop_
_entity.id
_entity.type
_entity.pdbx_description
1 polymer ?
#
loop_
_entity_poly.entity_id
_entity_poly.type
_entity_poly.pdbx_seq_one_letter_code
_entity_poly.pdbx_strand_id
1 'polypeptide(L)'
;MIEIHLIILCLVIIVSGIGCIYLIRKNVLRYGVLFCLSAISSSLLCVFFYYNNLYRFVYPLPVILPAVILSFGFLILFITRFRPETYTFPFFFMTLNVTFSMEIILKDAVGFIEFRGGWDF
;
A
#
# COMPACT_ATOMS: atom_id res chain seq x y z
N MET A 1 -1.80 10.59 -20.47
CA MET A 1 -1.76 10.49 -18.99
C MET A 1 -2.57 9.33 -18.47
N ILE A 2 -3.87 9.20 -18.80
CA ILE A 2 -4.74 8.09 -18.33
C ILE A 2 -4.10 6.71 -18.54
N GLU A 3 -3.51 6.43 -19.70
CA GLU A 3 -2.88 5.11 -19.92
C GLU A 3 -1.68 4.83 -19.01
N ILE A 4 -0.90 5.85 -18.64
CA ILE A 4 0.26 5.71 -17.76
C ILE A 4 -0.20 5.35 -16.34
N HIS A 5 -1.25 6.00 -15.82
CA HIS A 5 -1.78 5.68 -14.50
C HIS A 5 -2.34 4.26 -14.43
N LEU A 6 -2.97 3.78 -15.52
CA LEU A 6 -3.47 2.42 -15.61
C LEU A 6 -2.31 1.40 -15.62
N ILE A 7 -1.25 1.68 -16.36
CA ILE A 7 -0.05 0.84 -16.38
C ILE A 7 0.58 0.75 -14.98
N ILE A 8 0.72 1.89 -14.29
CA ILE A 8 1.25 1.94 -12.92
C ILE A 8 0.36 1.12 -11.97
N LEU A 9 -0.96 1.29 -12.03
CA LEU A 9 -1.91 0.54 -11.21
C LEU A 9 -1.78 -0.98 -11.45
N CYS A 10 -1.77 -1.40 -12.72
CA CYS A 10 -1.60 -2.82 -13.08
C CYS A 10 -0.25 -3.36 -12.60
N LEU A 11 0.83 -2.59 -12.75
CA LEU A 11 2.15 -2.98 -12.30
C LEU A 11 2.19 -3.18 -10.79
N VAL A 12 1.63 -2.25 -10.01
CA VAL A 12 1.53 -2.38 -8.54
C VAL A 12 0.74 -3.63 -8.15
N ILE A 13 -0.42 -3.84 -8.77
CA ILE A 13 -1.25 -5.03 -8.50
C ILE A 13 -0.47 -6.31 -8.80
N ILE A 14 0.20 -6.40 -9.94
CA ILE A 14 0.94 -7.60 -10.37
C ILE A 14 2.14 -7.84 -9.45
N VAL A 15 2.99 -6.83 -9.22
CA VAL A 15 4.21 -6.97 -8.43
C VAL A 15 3.89 -7.26 -6.96
N SER A 16 3.00 -6.48 -6.35
CA SER A 16 2.58 -6.71 -4.96
C SER A 16 1.80 -8.03 -4.82
N GLY A 17 0.98 -8.39 -5.82
CA GLY A 17 0.26 -9.67 -5.85
C GLY A 17 1.21 -10.87 -5.87
N ILE A 18 2.21 -10.86 -6.76
CA ILE A 18 3.24 -11.91 -6.82
C ILE A 18 4.01 -11.97 -5.50
N GLY A 19 4.38 -10.83 -4.93
CA GLY A 19 5.07 -10.73 -3.64
C GLY A 19 4.25 -11.33 -2.49
N CYS A 20 2.96 -10.99 -2.40
CA CYS A 20 2.03 -11.57 -1.43
C CYS A 20 1.94 -13.09 -1.58
N ILE A 21 1.71 -13.60 -2.79
CA ILE A 21 1.60 -15.03 -3.05
C ILE A 21 2.89 -15.76 -2.66
N TYR A 22 4.05 -15.20 -3.02
CA TYR A 22 5.36 -15.76 -2.68
C TYR A 22 5.56 -15.90 -1.16
N LEU A 23 5.19 -14.88 -0.39
CA LEU A 23 5.33 -14.88 1.07
C LEU A 23 4.29 -15.79 1.74
N ILE A 24 3.03 -15.72 1.33
CA ILE A 24 1.94 -16.53 1.90
C ILE A 24 2.24 -18.02 1.72
N ARG A 25 2.80 -18.44 0.58
CA ARG A 25 3.18 -19.84 0.32
C ARG A 25 4.18 -20.40 1.34
N LYS A 26 4.94 -19.57 2.06
CA LYS A 26 5.90 -20.04 3.09
C LYS A 26 5.21 -20.52 4.36
N ASN A 27 4.09 -19.90 4.74
CA ASN A 27 3.25 -20.32 5.86
C ASN A 27 1.84 -19.74 5.66
N VAL A 28 0.98 -20.55 5.04
CA VAL A 28 -0.33 -20.09 4.56
C VAL A 28 -1.21 -19.60 5.71
N LEU A 29 -1.15 -20.27 6.87
CA LEU A 29 -2.00 -19.91 8.01
C LEU A 29 -1.55 -18.59 8.63
N ARG A 30 -0.27 -18.47 9.00
CA ARG A 30 0.24 -17.25 9.65
C ARG A 30 0.17 -16.04 8.72
N TYR A 31 0.64 -16.18 7.48
CA TYR A 31 0.68 -15.06 6.55
C TYR A 31 -0.67 -14.79 5.90
N GLY A 32 -1.52 -15.80 5.70
CA GLY A 32 -2.89 -15.61 5.23
C GLY A 32 -3.73 -14.79 6.21
N VAL A 33 -3.67 -15.11 7.51
CA VAL A 33 -4.38 -14.33 8.54
C VAL A 33 -3.88 -12.88 8.58
N LEU A 34 -2.56 -12.67 8.55
CA LEU A 34 -1.99 -11.32 8.53
C LEU A 34 -2.40 -10.54 7.28
N PHE A 35 -2.42 -11.18 6.12
CA PHE A 35 -2.89 -10.57 4.89
C PHE A 35 -4.37 -10.18 4.99
N CYS A 36 -5.24 -11.05 5.50
CA CYS A 36 -6.67 -10.73 5.69
C CYS A 36 -6.88 -9.55 6.65
N LEU A 37 -6.18 -9.54 7.78
CA LEU A 37 -6.24 -8.42 8.73
C LEU A 37 -5.77 -7.12 8.08
N SER A 38 -4.67 -7.18 7.32
CA SER A 38 -4.15 -6.03 6.57
C SER A 38 -5.13 -5.56 5.50
N ALA A 39 -5.77 -6.48 4.77
CA ALA A 39 -6.72 -6.14 3.72
C ALA A 39 -7.94 -5.41 4.28
N ILE A 40 -8.45 -5.86 5.44
CA ILE A 40 -9.57 -5.22 6.13
C ILE A 40 -9.14 -3.83 6.62
N SER A 41 -8.02 -3.72 7.33
CA SER A 41 -7.59 -2.44 7.90
C SER A 41 -7.24 -1.41 6.83
N SER A 42 -6.52 -1.81 5.77
CA SER A 42 -6.15 -0.90 4.67
C SER A 42 -7.39 -0.43 3.89
N SER A 43 -8.36 -1.32 3.68
CA SER A 43 -9.61 -0.95 3.01
C SER A 43 -10.42 0.04 3.85
N LEU A 44 -10.56 -0.22 5.16
CA LEU A 44 -11.28 0.67 6.07
C LEU A 44 -10.63 2.05 6.15
N LEU A 45 -9.30 2.10 6.31
CA LEU A 45 -8.56 3.37 6.33
C LEU A 45 -8.67 4.11 4.99
N CYS A 46 -8.57 3.39 3.87
CA CYS A 46 -8.69 4.01 2.56
C CYS A 46 -10.07 4.61 2.31
N VAL A 47 -11.12 3.85 2.65
CA VAL A 47 -12.50 4.30 2.59
C VAL A 47 -12.72 5.51 3.52
N PHE A 48 -12.22 5.45 4.75
CA PHE A 48 -12.29 6.54 5.71
C PHE A 48 -11.65 7.83 5.16
N PHE A 49 -10.43 7.76 4.67
CA PHE A 49 -9.73 8.93 4.13
C PHE A 49 -10.41 9.50 2.88
N TYR A 50 -10.91 8.63 2.00
CA TYR A 50 -11.64 9.05 0.80
C TYR A 50 -12.94 9.78 1.14
N TYR A 51 -13.75 9.26 2.07
CA TYR A 51 -15.02 9.89 2.46
C TYR A 51 -14.85 11.17 3.27
N ASN A 52 -13.76 11.29 4.05
CA ASN A 52 -13.42 12.53 4.76
C ASN A 52 -12.73 13.57 3.85
N ASN A 53 -12.60 13.31 2.54
CA ASN A 53 -11.92 14.19 1.58
C ASN A 53 -10.46 14.51 1.96
N LEU A 54 -9.77 13.58 2.62
CA LEU A 54 -8.35 13.73 2.96
C LEU A 54 -7.44 13.43 1.75
N TYR A 55 -7.90 12.58 0.83
CA TYR A 55 -7.34 12.48 -0.51
C TYR A 55 -8.35 12.01 -1.55
N ARG A 56 -8.03 12.25 -2.83
CA ARG A 56 -8.74 11.75 -4.01
C ARG A 56 -7.77 11.02 -4.92
N PHE A 57 -8.33 10.15 -5.75
CA PHE A 57 -7.56 9.40 -6.73
C PHE A 57 -8.03 9.68 -8.15
N VAL A 58 -7.16 9.39 -9.13
CA VAL A 58 -7.48 9.48 -10.56
C VAL A 58 -8.59 8.50 -10.98
N TYR A 59 -8.66 7.32 -10.35
CA TYR A 59 -9.65 6.28 -10.66
C TYR A 59 -10.69 6.13 -9.53
N PRO A 60 -11.88 5.57 -9.83
CA PRO A 60 -12.88 5.30 -8.81
C PRO A 60 -12.38 4.28 -7.78
N LEU A 61 -12.82 4.44 -6.53
CA LEU A 61 -12.37 3.66 -5.38
C LEU A 61 -12.36 2.13 -5.60
N PRO A 62 -13.37 1.49 -6.22
CA PRO A 62 -13.37 0.04 -6.43
C PRO A 62 -12.23 -0.47 -7.31
N VAL A 63 -11.70 0.37 -8.20
CA VAL A 63 -10.59 0.03 -9.11
C VAL A 63 -9.24 0.12 -8.37
N ILE A 64 -9.15 0.99 -7.37
CA ILE A 64 -7.92 1.27 -6.62
C ILE A 64 -7.77 0.37 -5.39
N LEU A 65 -8.89 -0.01 -4.77
CA LEU A 65 -8.92 -0.84 -3.58
C LEU A 65 -8.06 -2.12 -3.70
N PRO A 66 -8.06 -2.86 -4.83
CA PRO A 66 -7.18 -4.01 -5.01
C PRO A 66 -5.69 -3.65 -4.90
N ALA A 67 -5.27 -2.53 -5.46
CA ALA A 67 -3.88 -2.09 -5.38
C ALA A 67 -3.49 -1.73 -3.95
N VAL A 68 -4.38 -1.06 -3.21
CA VAL A 68 -4.19 -0.72 -1.79
C VAL A 68 -4.09 -1.99 -0.94
N ILE A 69 -5.01 -2.93 -1.10
CA ILE A 69 -5.01 -4.20 -0.36
C ILE A 69 -3.71 -4.97 -0.61
N LEU A 70 -3.29 -5.08 -1.87
CA LEU A 70 -2.10 -5.84 -2.23
C LEU A 70 -0.80 -5.14 -1.81
N SER A 71 -0.70 -3.82 -1.94
CA SER A 71 0.51 -3.08 -1.58
C SER A 71 0.75 -3.07 -0.07
N PHE A 72 -0.27 -2.73 0.73
CA PHE A 72 -0.17 -2.77 2.19
C PHE A 72 -0.07 -4.19 2.72
N GLY A 73 -0.81 -5.14 2.13
CA GLY A 73 -0.67 -6.56 2.45
C GLY A 73 0.76 -7.05 2.22
N PHE A 74 1.36 -6.70 1.07
CA PHE A 74 2.74 -7.04 0.78
C PHE A 74 3.71 -6.42 1.78
N LEU A 75 3.53 -5.13 2.11
CA LEU A 75 4.36 -4.42 3.08
C LEU A 75 4.32 -5.10 4.46
N ILE A 76 3.14 -5.43 4.97
CA ILE A 76 2.98 -6.11 6.27
C ILE A 76 3.63 -7.49 6.26
N LEU A 77 3.44 -8.26 5.19
CA LEU A 77 4.06 -9.59 5.05
C LEU A 77 5.58 -9.48 4.95
N PHE A 78 6.09 -8.51 4.19
CA PHE A 78 7.51 -8.24 4.03
C PHE A 78 8.15 -7.88 5.36
N ILE A 79 7.60 -6.89 6.06
CA ILE A 79 8.08 -6.46 7.37
C ILE A 79 8.06 -7.62 8.35
N THR A 80 6.96 -8.38 8.42
CA THR A 80 6.85 -9.51 9.35
C THR A 80 7.86 -10.62 9.04
N ARG A 81 8.18 -10.83 7.76
CA ARG A 81 9.13 -11.87 7.33
C ARG A 81 10.59 -11.48 7.56
N PHE A 82 10.93 -10.24 7.26
CA PHE A 82 12.32 -9.78 7.17
C PHE A 82 12.74 -8.88 8.34
N ARG A 83 11.89 -8.69 9.35
CA ARG A 83 12.22 -7.95 10.57
C ARG A 83 13.53 -8.48 11.20
N PRO A 84 14.57 -7.67 11.34
CA PRO A 84 15.79 -8.06 12.04
C PRO A 84 15.57 -8.08 13.56
N GLU A 85 16.32 -8.90 14.29
CA GLU A 85 16.21 -8.99 15.76
C GLU A 85 16.89 -7.80 16.45
N THR A 86 18.09 -7.43 16.01
CA THR A 86 18.92 -6.41 16.68
C THR A 86 18.60 -4.98 16.25
N TYR A 87 18.38 -4.73 14.94
CA TYR A 87 18.17 -3.39 14.39
C TYR A 87 16.70 -3.13 14.04
N THR A 88 15.81 -3.47 14.98
CA THR A 88 14.37 -3.38 14.77
C THR A 88 13.93 -1.94 14.49
N PHE A 89 14.35 -0.97 15.31
CA PHE A 89 13.94 0.43 15.14
C PHE A 89 14.40 1.04 13.80
N PRO A 90 15.69 0.97 13.41
CA PRO A 90 16.12 1.47 12.11
C PRO A 90 15.38 0.83 10.93
N PHE A 91 15.09 -0.47 11.02
CA PHE A 91 14.35 -1.18 9.97
C PHE A 91 12.93 -0.63 9.78
N PHE A 92 12.18 -0.46 10.87
CA PHE A 92 10.83 0.12 10.79
C PHE A 92 10.87 1.58 10.37
N PHE A 93 11.81 2.36 10.90
CA PHE A 93 12.00 3.76 10.53
C PHE A 93 12.26 3.90 9.02
N MET A 94 13.21 3.15 8.47
CA MET A 94 13.49 3.16 7.03
C MET A 94 12.29 2.71 6.21
N THR A 95 11.60 1.65 6.63
CA THR A 95 10.44 1.13 5.89
C THR A 95 9.31 2.15 5.82
N LEU A 96 9.02 2.84 6.94
CA LEU A 96 8.02 3.91 6.98
C LEU A 96 8.43 5.09 6.08
N ASN A 97 9.68 5.55 6.18
CA ASN A 97 10.17 6.66 5.36
C ASN A 97 10.13 6.33 3.86
N VAL A 98 10.51 5.12 3.45
CA VAL A 98 10.40 4.67 2.06
C VAL A 98 8.94 4.65 1.61
N THR A 99 8.03 4.16 2.47
CA THR A 99 6.60 4.10 2.14
C THR A 99 6.01 5.50 1.91
N PHE A 100 6.25 6.44 2.83
CA PHE A 100 5.78 7.82 2.67
C PHE A 100 6.47 8.53 1.50
N SER A 101 7.75 8.25 1.25
CA SER A 101 8.45 8.81 0.08
C SER A 101 7.82 8.35 -1.23
N MET A 102 7.43 7.07 -1.32
CA MET A 102 6.70 6.56 -2.49
C MET A 102 5.33 7.21 -2.64
N GLU A 103 4.62 7.45 -1.53
CA GLU A 103 3.34 8.15 -1.54
C GLU A 103 3.46 9.59 -2.06
N ILE A 104 4.49 10.33 -1.61
CA ILE A 104 4.81 11.67 -2.09
C ILE A 104 5.16 11.65 -3.59
N ILE A 105 5.94 10.68 -4.06
CA ILE A 105 6.24 10.52 -5.49
C ILE A 105 4.96 10.25 -6.29
N LEU A 106 4.07 9.40 -5.78
CA LEU A 106 2.77 9.14 -6.42
C LEU A 106 1.90 10.39 -6.52
N LYS A 107 1.96 11.28 -5.53
CA LYS A 107 1.31 12.59 -5.58
C LYS A 107 2.01 13.53 -6.56
N ASP A 108 3.26 13.91 -6.27
CA ASP A 108 3.91 15.07 -6.89
C ASP A 108 4.42 14.77 -8.30
N ALA A 109 4.96 13.57 -8.54
CA ALA A 109 5.53 13.22 -9.83
C ALA A 109 4.51 12.58 -10.77
N VAL A 110 3.62 11.75 -10.24
CA VAL A 110 2.65 11.01 -11.05
C VAL A 110 1.29 11.68 -11.07
N GLY A 111 0.88 12.44 -10.06
CA GLY A 111 -0.48 12.99 -9.96
C GLY A 111 -1.54 11.89 -9.75
N PHE A 112 -1.16 10.75 -9.19
CA PHE A 112 -2.08 9.63 -8.97
C PHE A 112 -2.99 9.85 -7.75
N ILE A 113 -2.47 10.55 -6.74
CA ILE A 113 -3.14 10.88 -5.48
C ILE A 113 -3.16 12.41 -5.36
N GLU A 114 -4.33 12.97 -5.09
CA GLU A 114 -4.50 14.39 -4.73
C GLU A 114 -4.84 14.47 -3.24
N PHE A 115 -3.93 14.98 -2.40
CA PHE A 115 -4.27 15.32 -1.01
C PHE A 115 -5.23 16.51 -0.98
N ARG A 116 -6.18 16.49 -0.05
CA ARG A 116 -7.16 17.56 0.17
C ARG A 116 -7.41 17.73 1.67
N GLY A 117 -8.07 18.82 2.05
CA GLY A 117 -8.49 19.04 3.44
C GLY A 117 -7.34 19.33 4.41
N GLY A 118 -6.20 19.79 3.91
CA GLY A 118 -5.05 20.16 4.72
C GLY A 118 -4.18 19.02 5.22
N TRP A 119 -4.33 17.85 4.61
CA TRP A 119 -3.44 16.71 4.84
C TRP A 119 -2.01 16.93 4.32
N ASP A 120 -1.81 17.95 3.50
CA ASP A 120 -0.53 18.31 2.88
C ASP A 120 0.01 19.70 3.25
N PHE A 121 -0.50 20.30 4.34
CA PHE A 121 0.06 21.54 4.91
C PHE A 121 1.36 21.29 5.68
#